data_AF-A0A6J4N3A0-F1
#
_entry.id   AF-A0A6J4N3A0-F1
#
_cell.length_a   1.000
_cell.length_b   1.000
_cell.length_c   1.000
_cell.angle_alpha   90.00
_cell.angle_beta   90.00
_cell.angle_gamma   90.00
#
_symmetry.space_group_name_H-M   'P 1'
#
loop_
_entity.id
_entity.type
_entity.pdbx_description
1 polymer ?
#
loop_
_entity_poly.entity_id
_entity_poly.type
_entity_poly.pdbx_seq_one_letter_code
_entity_poly.pdbx_strand_id
1 'polypeptide(L)'
;MGIALWCQDEAGPFQTVPYAASSWQEQEHPQKQSHEYLRNGTAKLMTLFHPHDGQVRVKGVESTTNVVLHAWLKQELTEIVNALPQASTSLSPELTQQMWLDWREGLKVKFTLPSQLPPLRMLLVWDNLAGHQTAELMIWLCEHGILPLYTPLSGSWLNMAESMQRILMRRALDGQNPQTPQQIIHRLETVAKVWNQQPTPFQWGGKRAERRQRARFRRQQHRLGGSGACTQSVLPFPSAPLNGTIHAK
;
A
#
# COMPACT_ATOMS: atom_id res chain seq x y z
N MET A 1 -3.90 -2.79 -25.89
CA MET A 1 -3.60 -1.37 -25.60
C MET A 1 -2.96 -1.32 -24.22
N GLY A 2 -1.65 -1.03 -24.14
CA GLY A 2 -0.84 -1.17 -22.93
C GLY A 2 -0.86 0.06 -22.03
N ILE A 3 -2.01 0.38 -21.44
CA ILE A 3 -2.10 1.43 -20.42
C ILE A 3 -1.52 0.86 -19.11
N ALA A 4 -0.49 1.52 -18.57
CA ALA A 4 0.09 1.13 -17.29
C ALA A 4 -0.86 1.45 -16.14
N LEU A 5 -0.78 0.70 -15.03
CA LEU A 5 -1.56 0.99 -13.83
C LEU A 5 -0.63 1.01 -12.62
N TRP A 6 -0.59 2.15 -11.93
CA TRP A 6 0.13 2.29 -10.66
C TRP A 6 -0.82 2.72 -9.55
N CYS A 7 -0.51 2.33 -8.33
CA CYS A 7 -1.18 2.77 -7.12
C CYS A 7 -0.26 3.70 -6.34
N GLN A 8 -0.81 4.75 -5.73
CA GLN A 8 -0.06 5.71 -4.92
C GLN A 8 -0.70 5.87 -3.55
N ASP A 9 0.16 6.01 -2.53
CA ASP A 9 -0.27 6.33 -1.16
C ASP A 9 0.90 6.80 -0.28
N GLU A 10 0.57 7.47 0.84
CA GLU A 10 1.49 7.88 1.89
C GLU A 10 1.24 7.17 3.23
N ALA A 11 2.29 6.56 3.80
CA ALA A 11 2.23 5.97 5.14
C ALA A 11 2.95 6.81 6.20
N GLY A 12 2.45 6.72 7.43
CA GLY A 12 3.02 7.37 8.61
C GLY A 12 2.06 8.39 9.24
N PRO A 13 2.54 9.23 10.17
CA PRO A 13 3.91 9.32 10.63
C PRO A 13 4.37 8.10 11.44
N PHE A 14 5.60 7.65 11.17
CA PHE A 14 6.34 6.64 11.92
C PHE A 14 7.20 7.33 12.98
N GLN A 15 7.17 6.81 14.20
CA GLN A 15 7.84 7.40 15.36
C GLN A 15 9.07 6.57 15.74
N THR A 16 10.04 7.21 16.39
CA THR A 16 11.23 6.58 16.95
C THR A 16 10.90 5.86 18.25
N VAL A 17 10.15 4.77 18.14
CA VAL A 17 9.72 3.93 19.26
C VAL A 17 10.18 2.49 19.06
N PRO A 18 10.29 1.69 20.13
CA PRO A 18 10.38 0.25 19.99
C PRO A 18 9.16 -0.30 19.25
N TYR A 19 9.39 -0.97 18.12
CA TYR A 19 8.35 -1.64 17.37
C TYR A 19 8.25 -3.09 17.83
N ALA A 20 7.07 -3.50 18.28
CA ALA A 20 6.81 -4.89 18.65
C ALA A 20 6.97 -5.83 17.45
N ALA A 21 7.51 -7.02 17.71
CA ALA A 21 7.49 -8.16 16.79
C ALA A 21 6.90 -9.37 17.51
N SER A 22 6.40 -10.33 16.74
CA SER A 22 6.06 -11.64 17.29
C SER A 22 7.33 -12.35 17.73
N SER A 23 7.37 -12.80 18.99
CA SER A 23 8.42 -13.64 19.54
C SER A 23 7.80 -14.77 20.39
N TRP A 24 8.48 -15.91 20.44
CA TRP A 24 8.11 -16.99 21.35
C TRP A 24 8.65 -16.68 22.74
N GLN A 25 7.78 -16.79 23.74
CA GLN A 25 8.09 -16.52 25.14
C GLN A 25 7.44 -17.60 26.00
N GLU A 26 7.99 -17.83 27.19
CA GLU A 26 7.36 -18.69 28.17
C GLU A 26 5.98 -18.15 28.57
N GLN A 27 5.05 -19.06 28.85
CA GLN A 27 3.72 -18.70 29.32
C GLN A 27 3.85 -17.85 30.59
N GLU A 28 3.13 -16.73 30.66
CA GLU A 28 3.19 -15.72 31.75
C GLU A 28 4.45 -14.85 31.81
N HIS A 29 5.44 -15.08 30.96
CA HIS A 29 6.67 -14.29 30.88
C HIS A 29 6.83 -13.60 29.52
N PRO A 30 5.91 -12.70 29.11
CA PRO A 30 6.02 -12.02 27.82
C PRO A 30 7.26 -11.12 27.79
N GLN A 31 7.84 -10.98 26.61
CA GLN A 31 8.88 -9.99 26.36
C GLN A 31 8.31 -8.59 26.62
N LYS A 32 8.87 -7.89 27.60
CA LYS A 32 8.47 -6.53 27.94
C LYS A 32 9.25 -5.53 27.09
N GLN A 33 8.60 -4.44 26.72
CA GLN A 33 9.24 -3.30 26.06
C GLN A 33 9.23 -2.11 27.03
N SER A 34 10.24 -1.25 26.92
CA SER A 34 10.24 0.00 27.66
C SER A 34 9.02 0.83 27.25
N HIS A 35 8.37 1.45 28.22
CA HIS A 35 7.27 2.38 28.00
C HIS A 35 7.75 3.83 27.77
N GLU A 36 9.07 4.05 27.87
CA GLU A 36 9.66 5.37 27.71
C GLU A 36 9.54 5.83 26.26
N TYR A 37 8.93 7.01 26.09
CA TYR A 37 8.64 7.61 24.81
C TYR A 37 9.32 8.97 24.69
N LEU A 38 10.34 9.05 23.84
CA LEU A 38 11.02 10.31 23.49
C LEU A 38 10.52 10.75 22.12
N ARG A 39 9.90 11.94 22.04
CA ARG A 39 9.49 12.55 20.77
C ARG A 39 10.73 12.99 20.00
N ASN A 40 11.17 12.20 19.03
CA ASN A 40 12.36 12.49 18.24
C ASN A 40 12.03 12.59 16.74
N GLY A 41 11.06 13.46 16.41
CA GLY A 41 10.57 13.64 15.04
C GLY A 41 9.79 12.42 14.51
N THR A 42 9.44 12.48 13.23
CA THR A 42 8.69 11.41 12.57
C THR A 42 9.15 11.22 11.14
N ALA A 43 8.99 10.01 10.61
CA ALA A 43 9.18 9.70 9.20
C ALA A 43 7.83 9.41 8.53
N LYS A 44 7.75 9.60 7.23
CA LYS A 44 6.66 9.17 6.35
C LYS A 44 7.25 8.47 5.13
N LEU A 45 6.44 7.65 4.47
CA LEU A 45 6.82 6.91 3.27
C LEU A 45 5.85 7.24 2.15
N MET A 46 6.32 7.91 1.11
CA MET A 46 5.57 8.07 -0.14
C MET A 46 5.82 6.84 -1.01
N THR A 47 4.77 6.27 -1.59
CA THR A 47 4.85 4.98 -2.29
C THR A 47 4.11 5.04 -3.62
N LEU A 48 4.77 4.53 -4.67
CA LEU A 48 4.20 4.20 -5.97
C LEU A 48 4.39 2.69 -6.18
N PHE A 49 3.30 1.95 -6.33
CA PHE A 49 3.31 0.51 -6.48
C PHE A 49 2.73 0.09 -7.83
N HIS A 50 3.41 -0.79 -8.56
CA HIS A 50 2.95 -1.33 -9.83
C HIS A 50 2.41 -2.75 -9.60
N PRO A 51 1.09 -2.97 -9.56
CA PRO A 51 0.54 -4.27 -9.18
C PRO A 51 0.87 -5.38 -10.17
N HIS A 52 1.02 -5.06 -11.45
CA HIS A 52 1.19 -6.05 -12.51
C HIS A 52 2.49 -6.86 -12.38
N ASP A 53 3.62 -6.21 -12.07
CA ASP A 53 4.90 -6.88 -11.86
C ASP A 53 5.36 -6.88 -10.39
N GLY A 54 4.68 -6.12 -9.53
CA GLY A 54 4.97 -6.00 -8.11
C GLY A 54 6.08 -5.01 -7.77
N GLN A 55 6.59 -4.22 -8.70
CA GLN A 55 7.64 -3.24 -8.41
C GLN A 55 7.10 -2.09 -7.53
N VAL A 56 7.97 -1.53 -6.70
CA VAL A 56 7.64 -0.40 -5.82
C VAL A 56 8.70 0.71 -5.90
N ARG A 57 8.27 1.95 -6.05
CA ARG A 57 9.09 3.15 -5.91
C ARG A 57 8.70 3.82 -4.60
N VAL A 58 9.67 4.13 -3.75
CA VAL A 58 9.41 4.74 -2.45
C VAL A 58 10.36 5.89 -2.18
N LYS A 59 9.89 6.84 -1.36
CA LYS A 59 10.73 7.87 -0.78
C LYS A 59 10.36 8.07 0.67
N GLY A 60 11.33 7.90 1.57
CA GLY A 60 11.16 8.28 2.96
C GLY A 60 11.42 9.78 3.14
N VAL A 61 10.55 10.45 3.90
CA VAL A 61 10.60 11.89 4.16
C VAL A 61 10.21 12.17 5.60
N GLU A 62 10.62 13.30 6.17
CA GLU A 62 10.20 13.69 7.52
C GLU A 62 8.80 14.34 7.54
N SER A 63 8.40 14.94 6.42
CA SER A 63 7.05 15.48 6.21
C SER A 63 6.62 15.34 4.75
N THR A 64 5.32 15.29 4.51
CA THR A 64 4.72 15.15 3.17
C THR A 64 3.84 16.36 2.90
N THR A 65 4.46 17.53 2.78
CA THR A 65 3.76 18.72 2.27
C THR A 65 3.46 18.56 0.78
N ASN A 66 2.50 19.31 0.25
CA ASN A 66 2.20 19.26 -1.19
C ASN A 66 3.45 19.54 -2.04
N VAL A 67 4.32 20.46 -1.63
CA VAL A 67 5.56 20.77 -2.35
C VAL A 67 6.48 19.53 -2.45
N VAL A 68 6.66 18.80 -1.34
CA VAL A 68 7.49 17.59 -1.31
C VAL A 68 6.84 16.46 -2.11
N LEU A 69 5.55 16.24 -1.90
CA LEU A 69 4.79 15.19 -2.57
C LEU A 69 4.74 15.39 -4.08
N HIS A 70 4.34 16.58 -4.53
CA HIS A 70 4.16 16.88 -5.94
C HIS A 70 5.48 16.84 -6.69
N ALA A 71 6.57 17.37 -6.10
CA ALA A 71 7.89 17.29 -6.71
C ALA A 71 8.32 15.83 -6.93
N TRP A 72 8.16 14.98 -5.91
CA TRP A 72 8.50 13.57 -6.01
C TRP A 72 7.61 12.82 -7.01
N LEU A 73 6.29 13.02 -6.95
CA LEU A 73 5.36 12.39 -7.90
C LEU A 73 5.66 12.78 -9.33
N LYS A 74 5.85 14.07 -9.61
CA LYS A 74 6.15 14.54 -10.96
C LYS A 74 7.42 13.87 -11.50
N GLN A 75 8.48 13.80 -10.68
CA GLN A 75 9.72 13.11 -11.06
C GLN A 75 9.50 11.63 -11.38
N GLU A 76 8.95 10.86 -10.44
CA GLU A 76 8.80 9.40 -10.60
C GLU A 76 7.84 9.04 -11.74
N LEU A 77 6.74 9.78 -11.88
CA LEU A 77 5.75 9.54 -12.93
C LEU A 77 6.31 9.87 -14.31
N THR A 78 7.11 10.93 -14.45
CA THR A 78 7.82 11.22 -15.70
C THR A 78 8.77 10.07 -16.06
N GLU A 79 9.55 9.56 -15.11
CA GLU A 79 10.43 8.42 -15.35
C GLU A 79 9.66 7.16 -15.78
N ILE A 80 8.56 6.85 -15.09
CA ILE A 80 7.68 5.72 -15.44
C ILE A 80 7.15 5.87 -16.86
N VAL A 81 6.52 7.00 -17.18
CA VAL A 81 5.89 7.23 -18.49
C VAL A 81 6.92 7.19 -19.63
N ASN A 82 8.12 7.73 -19.39
CA ASN A 82 9.21 7.69 -20.37
C ASN A 82 9.75 6.26 -20.62
N ALA A 83 9.68 5.38 -19.62
CA ALA A 83 10.09 3.98 -19.74
C ALA A 83 9.02 3.10 -20.40
N LEU A 84 7.76 3.55 -20.50
CA LEU A 84 6.70 2.78 -21.14
C LEU A 84 6.95 2.69 -22.66
N PRO A 85 6.60 1.54 -23.30
CA PRO A 85 6.65 1.42 -24.75
C PRO A 85 5.90 2.56 -25.43
N GLN A 86 6.43 3.06 -26.55
CA GLN A 86 5.79 4.15 -27.28
C GLN A 86 4.33 3.81 -27.54
N ALA A 87 3.44 4.76 -27.26
CA ALA A 87 2.03 4.62 -27.62
C ALA A 87 1.96 4.35 -29.12
N SER A 88 1.18 3.35 -29.52
CA SER A 88 0.95 3.02 -30.91
C SER A 88 0.64 4.31 -31.68
N THR A 89 1.50 4.66 -32.64
CA THR A 89 1.62 5.96 -33.31
C THR A 89 0.41 6.34 -34.18
N SER A 90 -0.76 5.76 -33.95
CA SER A 90 -1.88 5.75 -34.89
C SER A 90 -3.25 6.02 -34.28
N LEU A 91 -3.35 6.42 -33.00
CA LEU A 91 -4.65 6.83 -32.45
C LEU A 91 -4.97 8.24 -32.95
N SER A 92 -6.13 8.40 -33.59
CA SER A 92 -6.60 9.73 -33.99
C SER A 92 -6.87 10.59 -32.74
N PRO A 93 -6.83 11.94 -32.87
CA PRO A 93 -7.18 12.83 -31.77
C PRO A 93 -8.57 12.53 -31.18
N GLU A 94 -9.54 12.19 -32.02
CA GLU A 94 -10.91 11.87 -31.62
C GLU A 94 -10.95 10.58 -30.77
N LEU A 95 -10.22 9.55 -31.19
CA LEU A 95 -10.15 8.29 -30.45
C LEU A 95 -9.41 8.47 -29.11
N THR A 96 -8.36 9.30 -29.10
CA THR A 96 -7.67 9.68 -27.87
C THR A 96 -8.63 10.36 -26.90
N GLN A 97 -9.36 11.37 -27.37
CA GLN A 97 -10.33 12.09 -26.56
C GLN A 97 -11.43 11.15 -26.03
N GLN A 98 -11.93 10.24 -26.87
CA GLN A 98 -12.93 9.25 -26.46
C GLN A 98 -12.39 8.33 -25.37
N MET A 99 -11.17 7.80 -25.49
CA MET A 99 -10.55 6.97 -24.45
C MET A 99 -10.48 7.69 -23.10
N TRP A 100 -10.12 8.98 -23.09
CA TRP A 100 -10.11 9.78 -21.86
C TRP A 100 -11.52 9.96 -21.27
N LEU A 101 -12.53 10.14 -22.11
CA LEU A 101 -13.92 10.28 -21.67
C LEU A 101 -14.47 8.97 -21.10
N ASP A 102 -14.20 7.84 -21.76
CA ASP A 102 -14.64 6.50 -21.34
C ASP A 102 -14.13 6.17 -19.94
N TRP A 103 -12.84 6.38 -19.68
CA TRP A 103 -12.24 6.15 -18.36
C TRP A 103 -12.74 7.13 -17.29
N ARG A 104 -13.25 8.29 -17.68
CA ARG A 104 -13.79 9.31 -16.76
C ARG A 104 -15.28 9.15 -16.49
N GLU A 105 -16.01 8.38 -17.29
CA GLU A 105 -17.47 8.27 -17.19
C GLU A 105 -17.94 7.90 -15.77
N GLY A 106 -17.25 6.96 -15.13
CA GLY A 106 -17.55 6.48 -13.78
C GLY A 106 -16.97 7.30 -12.62
N LEU A 107 -16.20 8.37 -12.88
CA LEU A 107 -15.59 9.16 -11.82
C LEU A 107 -16.59 10.13 -11.21
N LYS A 108 -16.76 10.04 -9.89
CA LYS A 108 -17.59 11.00 -9.12
C LYS A 108 -16.98 12.40 -9.10
N VAL A 109 -15.65 12.50 -9.03
CA VAL A 109 -14.92 13.76 -9.06
C VAL A 109 -14.39 13.95 -10.47
N LYS A 110 -14.90 14.97 -11.17
CA LYS A 110 -14.45 15.34 -12.51
C LYS A 110 -13.54 16.56 -12.39
N PHE A 111 -12.31 16.42 -12.85
CA PHE A 111 -11.33 17.51 -12.97
C PHE A 111 -11.30 18.03 -14.41
N THR A 112 -10.84 19.27 -14.58
CA THR A 112 -10.69 19.91 -15.88
C THR A 112 -9.66 19.16 -16.73
N LEU A 113 -10.01 18.88 -17.98
CA LEU A 113 -9.05 18.35 -18.95
C LEU A 113 -8.42 19.49 -19.75
N PRO A 114 -7.14 19.38 -20.15
CA PRO A 114 -6.54 20.23 -21.16
C PRO A 114 -7.33 20.17 -22.48
N SER A 115 -7.25 21.24 -23.27
CA SER A 115 -7.90 21.32 -24.58
C SER A 115 -7.35 20.29 -25.58
N GLN A 116 -6.07 19.93 -25.44
CA GLN A 116 -5.40 18.94 -26.25
C GLN A 116 -4.88 17.82 -25.34
N LEU A 117 -5.39 16.61 -25.56
CA LEU A 117 -5.06 15.45 -24.73
C LEU A 117 -4.00 14.58 -25.42
N PRO A 118 -2.92 14.20 -24.71
CA PRO A 118 -1.98 13.21 -25.22
C PRO A 118 -2.63 11.81 -25.19
N PRO A 119 -2.03 10.82 -25.88
CA PRO A 119 -2.40 9.42 -25.72
C PRO A 119 -2.41 9.03 -24.23
N LEU A 120 -3.48 8.37 -23.78
CA LEU A 120 -3.55 7.87 -22.40
C LEU A 120 -2.52 6.76 -22.20
N ARG A 121 -1.53 7.01 -21.33
CA ARG A 121 -0.39 6.11 -21.07
C ARG A 121 -0.54 5.35 -19.77
N MET A 122 -1.15 5.96 -18.75
CA MET A 122 -1.17 5.41 -17.40
C MET A 122 -2.44 5.77 -16.63
N LEU A 123 -2.90 4.84 -15.80
CA LEU A 123 -3.89 5.04 -14.74
C LEU A 123 -3.17 5.13 -13.40
N LEU A 124 -3.47 6.16 -12.61
CA LEU A 124 -2.91 6.36 -11.27
C LEU A 124 -4.02 6.19 -10.23
N VAL A 125 -4.02 5.10 -9.48
CA VAL A 125 -5.00 4.83 -8.42
C VAL A 125 -4.51 5.41 -7.10
N TRP A 126 -5.27 6.30 -6.47
CA TRP A 126 -4.92 6.89 -5.17
C TRP A 126 -6.17 7.25 -4.35
N ASP A 127 -5.98 7.69 -3.12
CA ASP A 127 -7.07 8.18 -2.28
C ASP A 127 -7.54 9.58 -2.70
N ASN A 128 -8.59 10.08 -2.03
CA ASN A 128 -9.20 11.36 -2.35
C ASN A 128 -8.75 12.50 -1.41
N LEU A 129 -7.55 12.43 -0.82
CA LEU A 129 -7.02 13.50 0.00
C LEU A 129 -6.94 14.82 -0.78
N ALA A 130 -7.21 15.93 -0.09
CA ALA A 130 -7.26 17.26 -0.71
C ALA A 130 -5.93 17.65 -1.38
N GLY A 131 -4.79 17.19 -0.84
CA GLY A 131 -3.46 17.40 -1.41
C GLY A 131 -3.26 16.79 -2.80
N HIS A 132 -4.04 15.76 -3.16
CA HIS A 132 -3.99 15.11 -4.46
C HIS A 132 -4.83 15.83 -5.53
N GLN A 133 -5.70 16.77 -5.12
CA GLN A 133 -6.70 17.38 -6.00
C GLN A 133 -6.37 18.82 -6.40
N THR A 134 -5.14 19.28 -6.18
CA THR A 134 -4.74 20.63 -6.61
C THR A 134 -4.81 20.75 -8.14
N ALA A 135 -5.40 21.83 -8.64
CA ALA A 135 -5.59 22.04 -10.07
C ALA A 135 -4.29 21.90 -10.88
N GLU A 136 -3.18 22.42 -10.36
CA GLU A 136 -1.85 22.33 -10.99
C GLU A 136 -1.41 20.87 -11.20
N LEU A 137 -1.45 20.03 -10.15
CA LEU A 137 -1.09 18.62 -10.26
C LEU A 137 -2.01 17.87 -11.23
N MET A 138 -3.32 18.14 -11.16
CA MET A 138 -4.31 17.46 -12.00
C MET A 138 -4.13 17.76 -13.48
N ILE A 139 -3.89 19.03 -13.82
CA ILE A 139 -3.57 19.46 -15.19
C ILE A 139 -2.27 18.80 -15.65
N TRP A 140 -1.22 18.86 -14.82
CA TRP A 140 0.07 18.26 -15.13
C TRP A 140 -0.03 16.76 -15.42
N LEU A 141 -0.78 16.00 -14.60
CA LEU A 141 -1.01 14.57 -14.82
C LEU A 141 -1.65 14.33 -16.20
N CYS A 142 -2.68 15.12 -16.55
CA CYS A 142 -3.36 15.00 -17.84
C CYS A 142 -2.42 15.27 -19.02
N GLU A 143 -1.61 16.33 -18.93
CA GLU A 143 -0.61 16.68 -19.94
C GLU A 143 0.45 15.60 -20.14
N HIS A 144 0.68 14.75 -19.14
CA HIS A 144 1.63 13.64 -19.20
C HIS A 144 0.99 12.30 -19.59
N GLY A 145 -0.28 12.28 -19.99
CA GLY A 145 -0.95 11.04 -20.37
C GLY A 145 -1.37 10.19 -19.17
N ILE A 146 -1.53 10.79 -17.99
CA ILE A 146 -1.83 10.08 -16.75
C ILE A 146 -3.24 10.45 -16.28
N LEU A 147 -4.09 9.45 -16.12
CA LEU A 147 -5.45 9.62 -15.62
C LEU A 147 -5.52 9.16 -14.15
N PRO A 148 -5.73 10.10 -13.20
CA PRO A 148 -5.93 9.74 -11.80
C PRO A 148 -7.32 9.14 -11.54
N LEU A 149 -7.34 8.01 -10.84
CA LEU A 149 -8.51 7.25 -10.42
C LEU A 149 -8.60 7.27 -8.89
N TYR A 150 -9.69 7.83 -8.38
CA TYR A 150 -9.91 7.93 -6.94
C TYR A 150 -10.57 6.68 -6.38
N THR A 151 -10.05 6.17 -5.27
CA THR A 151 -10.78 5.17 -4.49
C THR A 151 -12.09 5.78 -3.94
N PRO A 152 -13.19 5.00 -3.84
CA PRO A 152 -14.40 5.46 -3.19
C PRO A 152 -14.14 5.91 -1.75
N LEU A 153 -15.01 6.78 -1.21
CA LEU A 153 -14.99 7.10 0.22
C LEU A 153 -15.01 5.82 1.07
N SER A 154 -14.14 5.74 2.07
CA SER A 154 -13.92 4.53 2.89
C SER A 154 -13.45 3.29 2.10
N GLY A 155 -12.91 3.50 0.90
CA GLY A 155 -12.44 2.49 -0.03
C GLY A 155 -10.94 2.20 0.03
N SER A 156 -10.24 2.64 1.08
CA SER A 156 -8.78 2.47 1.27
C SER A 156 -8.28 1.04 1.03
N TRP A 157 -9.10 0.04 1.38
CA TRP A 157 -8.81 -1.38 1.12
C TRP A 157 -8.63 -1.76 -0.36
N LEU A 158 -9.04 -0.91 -1.31
CA LEU A 158 -8.80 -1.07 -2.75
C LEU A 158 -7.43 -0.54 -3.19
N ASN A 159 -6.82 0.37 -2.44
CA ASN A 159 -5.52 0.93 -2.74
C ASN A 159 -4.43 -0.11 -2.42
N MET A 160 -3.80 -0.66 -3.45
CA MET A 160 -2.76 -1.66 -3.26
C MET A 160 -1.44 -1.09 -2.75
N ALA A 161 -1.22 0.23 -2.89
CA ALA A 161 -0.07 0.88 -2.28
C ALA A 161 -0.08 0.72 -0.76
N GLU A 162 -1.24 0.85 -0.10
CA GLU A 162 -1.40 0.58 1.35
C GLU A 162 -1.02 -0.86 1.73
N SER A 163 -1.39 -1.83 0.87
CA SER A 163 -1.03 -3.23 1.09
C SER A 163 0.48 -3.45 1.00
N MET A 164 1.12 -2.80 0.03
CA MET A 164 2.57 -2.83 -0.14
C MET A 164 3.30 -2.16 1.04
N GLN A 165 2.89 -0.94 1.40
CA GLN A 165 3.42 -0.23 2.57
C GLN A 165 3.35 -1.09 3.83
N ARG A 166 2.23 -1.78 4.09
CA ARG A 166 2.12 -2.66 5.26
C ARG A 166 3.16 -3.79 5.26
N ILE A 167 3.50 -4.33 4.09
CA ILE A 167 4.55 -5.35 3.96
C ILE A 167 5.92 -4.72 4.22
N LEU A 168 6.21 -3.58 3.59
CA LEU A 168 7.47 -2.86 3.76
C LEU A 168 7.69 -2.45 5.21
N MET A 169 6.67 -1.86 5.85
CA MET A 169 6.68 -1.45 7.26
C MET A 169 7.00 -2.61 8.18
N ARG A 170 6.29 -3.74 8.07
CA ARG A 170 6.53 -4.90 8.93
C ARG A 170 7.95 -5.43 8.78
N ARG A 171 8.41 -5.59 7.53
CA ARG A 171 9.77 -6.07 7.25
C ARG A 171 10.85 -5.08 7.72
N ALA A 172 10.58 -3.78 7.68
CA ALA A 172 11.55 -2.75 8.03
C ALA A 172 11.61 -2.48 9.54
N LEU A 173 10.48 -2.58 10.24
CA LEU A 173 10.31 -2.03 11.58
C LEU A 173 9.97 -3.07 12.64
N ASP A 174 9.32 -4.20 12.33
CA ASP A 174 8.95 -5.17 13.38
C ASP A 174 10.22 -5.63 14.15
N GLY A 175 10.18 -5.48 15.47
CA GLY A 175 11.26 -5.87 16.38
C GLY A 175 12.45 -4.89 16.40
N GLN A 176 12.35 -3.76 15.71
CA GLN A 176 13.40 -2.74 15.67
C GLN A 176 13.14 -1.65 16.71
N ASN A 177 14.20 -0.94 17.10
CA ASN A 177 14.13 0.23 17.97
C ASN A 177 14.92 1.41 17.36
N PRO A 178 14.40 2.03 16.28
CA PRO A 178 15.08 3.14 15.63
C PRO A 178 15.12 4.38 16.53
N GLN A 179 16.29 5.01 16.61
CA GLN A 179 16.55 6.17 17.46
C GLN A 179 16.31 7.51 16.73
N THR A 180 16.28 7.50 15.39
CA THR A 180 16.07 8.69 14.56
C THR A 180 15.10 8.43 13.40
N PRO A 181 14.39 9.46 12.88
CA PRO A 181 13.57 9.33 11.68
C PRO A 181 14.36 8.85 10.47
N GLN A 182 15.63 9.23 10.35
CA GLN A 182 16.50 8.82 9.25
C GLN A 182 16.80 7.31 9.29
N GLN A 183 16.88 6.70 10.48
CA GLN A 183 16.98 5.24 10.59
C GLN A 183 15.70 4.54 10.10
N ILE A 184 14.53 5.10 10.38
CA ILE A 184 13.24 4.59 9.86
C ILE A 184 13.21 4.68 8.34
N ILE A 185 13.54 5.86 7.79
CA ILE A 185 13.60 6.11 6.34
C ILE A 185 14.54 5.12 5.67
N HIS A 186 15.77 5.02 6.16
CA HIS A 186 16.79 4.14 5.60
C HIS A 186 16.33 2.67 5.58
N ARG A 187 15.70 2.20 6.67
CA ARG A 187 15.16 0.83 6.74
C ARG A 187 14.04 0.60 5.72
N LEU A 188 13.08 1.51 5.62
CA LEU A 188 11.96 1.41 4.68
C LEU A 188 12.45 1.42 3.23
N GLU A 189 13.35 2.34 2.87
CA GLU A 189 13.95 2.42 1.53
C GLU A 189 14.79 1.18 1.21
N THR A 190 15.55 0.66 2.19
CA THR A 190 16.34 -0.58 2.03
C THR A 190 15.43 -1.78 1.78
N VAL A 191 14.35 -1.95 2.55
CA VAL A 191 13.41 -3.06 2.35
C VAL A 191 12.71 -2.96 0.99
N ALA A 192 12.36 -1.76 0.52
CA ALA A 192 11.80 -1.56 -0.80
C ALA A 192 12.81 -1.93 -1.91
N LYS A 193 14.08 -1.54 -1.76
CA LYS A 193 15.15 -1.94 -2.68
C LYS A 193 15.32 -3.47 -2.73
N VAL A 194 15.29 -4.14 -1.58
CA VAL A 194 15.36 -5.60 -1.50
C VAL A 194 14.12 -6.25 -2.11
N TRP A 195 12.93 -5.71 -1.86
CA TRP A 195 11.68 -6.18 -2.48
C TRP A 195 11.77 -6.17 -4.01
N ASN A 196 12.29 -5.08 -4.60
CA ASN A 196 12.43 -4.96 -6.05
C ASN A 196 13.46 -5.91 -6.68
N GLN A 197 14.27 -6.63 -5.91
CA GLN A 197 15.15 -7.68 -6.46
C GLN A 197 14.34 -8.90 -6.90
N GLN A 198 13.20 -9.16 -6.25
CA GLN A 198 12.27 -10.23 -6.62
C GLN A 198 10.84 -9.76 -6.33
N PRO A 199 10.31 -8.82 -7.13
CA PRO A 199 9.01 -8.22 -6.88
C PRO A 199 7.91 -9.26 -7.02
N THR A 200 6.84 -9.11 -6.23
CA THR A 200 5.70 -10.02 -6.25
C THR A 200 4.46 -9.32 -6.82
N PRO A 201 3.93 -9.74 -7.98
CA PRO A 201 2.70 -9.22 -8.56
C PRO A 201 1.49 -9.33 -7.63
N PHE A 202 0.63 -8.31 -7.64
CA PHE A 202 -0.61 -8.26 -6.88
C PHE A 202 -1.82 -8.33 -7.82
N GLN A 203 -2.87 -8.99 -7.36
CA GLN A 203 -4.15 -9.08 -8.07
C GLN A 203 -5.28 -8.65 -7.14
N TRP A 204 -6.27 -7.92 -7.68
CA TRP A 204 -7.42 -7.52 -6.89
C TRP A 204 -8.24 -8.76 -6.56
N GLY A 205 -8.35 -9.07 -5.28
CA GLY A 205 -9.00 -10.30 -4.81
C GLY A 205 -10.52 -10.35 -4.97
N GLY A 206 -11.13 -9.45 -5.74
CA GLY A 206 -12.58 -9.36 -5.93
C GLY A 206 -13.39 -9.05 -4.67
N LYS A 207 -14.70 -9.28 -4.73
CA LYS A 207 -15.66 -8.94 -3.67
C LYS A 207 -15.26 -9.55 -2.33
N ARG A 208 -15.21 -8.71 -1.29
CA ARG A 208 -14.79 -9.08 0.07
C ARG A 208 -15.62 -10.22 0.66
N ALA A 209 -16.92 -10.26 0.37
CA ALA A 209 -17.85 -11.28 0.86
C ALA A 209 -17.46 -12.68 0.36
N GLU A 210 -17.24 -12.84 -0.95
CA GLU A 210 -16.83 -14.11 -1.55
C GLU A 210 -15.47 -14.58 -1.02
N ARG A 211 -14.52 -13.66 -0.81
CA ARG A 211 -13.24 -13.98 -0.17
C ARG A 211 -13.42 -14.51 1.25
N ARG A 212 -14.27 -13.88 2.05
CA ARG A 212 -14.58 -14.33 3.42
C ARG A 212 -15.29 -15.69 3.40
N GLN A 213 -16.17 -15.93 2.42
CA GLN A 213 -16.84 -17.22 2.25
C GLN A 213 -15.83 -18.32 1.91
N ARG A 214 -14.93 -18.11 0.93
CA ARG A 214 -13.83 -19.03 0.59
C ARG A 214 -12.91 -19.28 1.79
N ALA A 215 -12.58 -18.25 2.56
CA ALA A 215 -11.77 -18.40 3.78
C ALA A 215 -12.49 -19.18 4.89
N ARG A 216 -13.80 -18.96 5.08
CA ARG A 216 -14.63 -19.74 6.01
C ARG A 216 -14.69 -21.21 5.61
N PHE A 217 -14.96 -21.50 4.33
CA PHE A 217 -14.93 -22.88 3.81
C PHE A 217 -13.58 -23.56 4.06
N ARG A 218 -12.46 -22.86 3.82
CA ARG A 218 -11.11 -23.39 4.11
C ARG A 218 -10.81 -23.57 5.60
N ARG A 219 -11.50 -22.87 6.50
CA ARG A 219 -11.33 -22.96 7.96
C ARG A 219 -12.28 -23.98 8.61
N GLN A 220 -13.41 -24.29 7.97
CA GLN A 220 -14.32 -25.37 8.40
C GLN A 220 -13.67 -26.75 8.26
N GLN A 221 -12.70 -26.89 7.36
CA GLN A 221 -11.72 -27.97 7.40
C GLN A 221 -10.60 -27.50 8.32
N HIS A 222 -10.47 -28.06 9.53
CA HIS A 222 -9.46 -27.63 10.51
C HIS A 222 -8.05 -27.94 10.00
N ARG A 223 -7.49 -27.04 9.19
CA ARG A 223 -6.17 -27.20 8.57
C ARG A 223 -5.08 -27.15 9.65
N LEU A 224 -4.22 -28.16 9.64
CA LEU A 224 -3.10 -28.27 10.58
C LEU A 224 -1.87 -27.54 10.00
N GLY A 225 -1.51 -26.41 10.61
CA GLY A 225 -0.20 -25.77 10.39
C GLY A 225 0.09 -25.31 8.95
N GLY A 226 -0.92 -25.03 8.13
CA GLY A 226 -0.73 -24.60 6.74
C GLY A 226 -0.42 -25.72 5.73
N SER A 227 -0.38 -26.98 6.19
CA SER A 227 -0.32 -28.15 5.31
C SER A 227 -1.70 -28.47 4.69
N GLY A 228 -1.73 -29.36 3.69
CA GLY A 228 -2.98 -29.93 3.17
C GLY A 228 -3.70 -30.87 4.14
N ALA A 229 -3.14 -31.12 5.33
CA ALA A 229 -3.75 -31.96 6.34
C ALA A 229 -4.93 -31.23 7.01
N CYS A 230 -6.06 -31.93 7.08
CA CYS A 230 -7.28 -31.46 7.71
C CYS A 230 -7.65 -32.43 8.83
N THR A 231 -8.16 -31.93 9.95
CA THR A 231 -8.81 -32.76 10.97
C THR A 231 -10.32 -32.48 11.00
N GLN A 232 -11.11 -33.51 11.32
CA GLN A 232 -12.55 -33.42 11.53
C GLN A 232 -12.91 -32.94 12.95
N SER A 233 -11.90 -32.82 13.82
CA SER A 233 -12.05 -32.38 15.21
C SER A 233 -11.37 -31.03 15.42
N VAL A 234 -12.02 -30.14 16.19
CA VAL A 234 -11.39 -28.89 16.62
C VAL A 234 -10.17 -29.24 17.47
N LEU A 235 -8.99 -28.77 17.10
CA LEU A 235 -7.85 -28.83 18.03
C LEU A 235 -8.19 -27.98 19.26
N PRO A 236 -8.20 -28.56 20.47
CA PRO A 236 -8.48 -27.80 21.66
C PRO A 236 -7.41 -26.71 21.81
N PHE A 237 -7.84 -25.45 21.83
CA PHE A 237 -7.01 -24.42 22.44
C PHE A 237 -6.86 -24.80 23.91
N PRO A 238 -5.67 -24.68 24.51
CA PRO A 238 -5.54 -24.87 25.96
C PRO A 238 -6.51 -23.89 26.63
N SER A 239 -7.59 -24.45 27.18
CA SER A 239 -8.50 -23.73 28.04
C SER A 239 -7.68 -23.25 29.23
N ALA A 240 -7.72 -21.94 29.50
CA ALA A 240 -7.17 -21.38 30.71
C ALA A 240 -7.59 -22.26 31.91
N PRO A 241 -6.68 -22.61 32.82
CA PRO A 241 -7.03 -23.45 33.95
C PRO A 241 -8.15 -22.76 34.75
N LEU A 242 -9.24 -23.50 34.98
CA LEU A 242 -10.32 -23.15 35.89
C LEU A 242 -9.72 -22.85 37.26
N ASN A 243 -10.11 -21.72 37.85
CA ASN A 243 -9.76 -21.31 39.21
C ASN A 243 -9.84 -22.49 40.20
N GLY A 244 -8.68 -22.98 40.63
CA GLY A 244 -8.56 -23.94 41.72
C GLY A 244 -8.55 -23.20 43.06
N THR A 245 -9.61 -23.38 43.81
CA THR A 245 -9.81 -22.92 45.19
C THR A 245 -8.64 -23.33 46.09
N ILE A 246 -7.93 -22.36 46.67
CA ILE A 246 -6.91 -22.62 47.69
C ILE A 246 -7.62 -22.93 49.01
N HIS A 247 -7.55 -24.17 49.47
CA HIS A 247 -7.84 -24.51 50.86
C HIS A 247 -6.61 -24.22 51.72
N ALA A 248 -6.81 -23.37 52.73
CA ALA A 248 -5.86 -23.05 53.77
C ALA A 248 -5.53 -24.28 54.64
N LYS A 249 -4.24 -24.41 54.97
CA LYS A 249 -3.76 -24.87 56.27
C LYS A 249 -2.56 -24.03 56.66
#